data_AF-A0A955JR76-F1
#
_entry.id   AF-A0A955JR76-F1
#
_cell.length_a   1.000
_cell.length_b   1.000
_cell.length_c   1.000
_cell.angle_alpha   90.00
_cell.angle_beta   90.00
_cell.angle_gamma   90.00
#
_symmetry.space_group_name_H-M   'P 1'
#
loop_
_entity.id
_entity.type
_entity.pdbx_description
1 polymer ?
#
loop_
_entity_poly.entity_id
_entity_poly.type
_entity_poly.pdbx_seq_one_letter_code
_entity_poly.pdbx_strand_id
1 'polypeptide(L)'
;HDKIFEGQKVWEQTQNPQTYFDQYAEAVGLDMEKYRTDRDSSDVAAVINKDLADVKELGGTGTPTFAINGKKVEKTAPSVEALSQMIDDALAEVEKQ
;
A
#
# COMPACT_ATOMS: atom_id res chain seq x y z
N HIS A 1 1.21 -4.77 9.29
CA HIS A 1 0.18 -4.22 8.38
C HIS A 1 -1.11 -3.95 9.14
N ASP A 2 -1.74 -4.97 9.71
CA ASP A 2 -3.10 -4.89 10.30
C ASP A 2 -3.25 -3.78 11.35
N LYS A 3 -2.26 -3.63 12.23
CA LYS A 3 -2.33 -2.62 13.29
C LYS A 3 -2.47 -1.18 12.77
N ILE A 4 -1.83 -0.85 11.64
CA ILE A 4 -1.96 0.47 11.02
C ILE A 4 -3.37 0.65 10.46
N PHE A 5 -3.97 -0.37 9.84
CA PHE A 5 -5.32 -0.27 9.28
C PHE A 5 -6.41 -0.25 10.35
N GLU A 6 -6.27 -1.04 11.43
CA GLU A 6 -7.15 -0.97 12.61
C GLU A 6 -7.21 0.46 13.17
N GLY A 7 -6.05 1.13 13.23
CA GLY A 7 -5.91 2.49 13.73
C GLY A 7 -6.22 3.60 12.72
N GLN A 8 -6.63 3.28 11.49
CA GLN A 8 -6.70 4.24 10.39
C GLN A 8 -7.54 5.46 10.68
N LYS A 9 -8.74 5.27 11.24
CA LYS A 9 -9.64 6.38 11.60
C LYS A 9 -9.05 7.35 12.62
N VAL A 10 -8.08 6.91 13.40
CA VAL A 10 -7.42 7.73 14.40
C VAL A 10 -6.26 8.51 13.78
N TRP A 11 -5.33 7.82 13.12
CA TRP A 11 -4.15 8.49 12.59
C TRP A 11 -4.42 9.31 11.31
N GLU A 12 -5.48 9.03 10.55
CA GLU A 12 -5.82 9.84 9.38
C GLU A 12 -6.35 11.24 9.75
N GLN A 13 -6.82 11.42 10.99
CA GLN A 13 -7.45 12.65 11.48
C GLN A 13 -6.53 13.50 12.38
N THR A 14 -5.35 13.00 12.71
CA THR A 14 -4.42 13.65 13.64
C THR A 14 -3.37 14.48 12.91
N GLN A 15 -2.86 15.52 13.56
CA GLN A 15 -1.79 16.35 13.02
C GLN A 15 -0.43 15.64 13.04
N ASN A 16 -0.23 14.70 13.96
CA ASN A 16 1.02 13.96 14.09
C ASN A 16 0.77 12.44 14.11
N PRO A 17 0.61 11.81 12.93
CA PRO A 17 0.35 10.38 12.85
C PRO A 17 1.52 9.53 13.32
N GLN A 18 2.75 10.06 13.32
CA GLN A 18 3.94 9.34 13.76
C GLN A 18 3.83 8.83 15.19
N THR A 19 3.21 9.59 16.10
CA THR A 19 2.99 9.16 17.49
C THR A 19 2.22 7.85 17.56
N TYR A 20 1.22 7.66 16.69
CA TYR A 20 0.44 6.43 16.64
C TYR A 20 1.23 5.30 15.97
N PHE A 21 2.01 5.61 14.96
CA PHE A 21 2.87 4.61 14.30
C PHE A 21 3.91 4.04 15.26
N ASP A 22 4.53 4.88 16.08
CA ASP A 22 5.46 4.44 17.14
C ASP A 22 4.76 3.54 18.15
N GLN A 23 3.56 3.93 18.62
CA GLN A 23 2.76 3.11 19.54
C GLN A 23 2.35 1.77 18.93
N TYR A 24 2.03 1.74 17.64
CA TYR A 24 1.69 0.50 16.94
C TYR A 24 2.92 -0.39 16.75
N ALA A 25 4.09 0.19 16.43
CA ALA A 25 5.36 -0.52 16.34
C ALA A 25 5.73 -1.18 17.68
N GLU A 26 5.59 -0.46 18.79
CA GLU A 26 5.79 -0.99 20.14
C GLU A 26 4.79 -2.12 20.45
N ALA A 27 3.51 -1.92 20.15
CA ALA A 27 2.45 -2.89 20.45
C ALA A 27 2.61 -4.22 19.71
N VAL A 28 3.23 -4.21 18.52
CA VAL A 28 3.54 -5.43 17.75
C VAL A 28 4.94 -5.99 18.05
N GLY A 29 5.67 -5.39 18.99
CA GLY A 29 6.94 -5.91 19.50
C GLY A 29 8.16 -5.61 18.62
N LEU A 30 8.15 -4.52 17.84
CA LEU A 30 9.32 -4.11 17.07
C LEU A 30 10.45 -3.61 17.98
N ASP A 31 11.68 -3.80 17.51
CA ASP A 31 12.84 -3.08 18.04
C ASP A 31 12.72 -1.60 17.65
N MET A 32 12.53 -0.73 18.64
CA MET A 32 12.27 0.69 18.41
C MET A 32 13.50 1.48 17.98
N GLU A 33 14.71 1.04 18.33
CA GLU A 33 15.94 1.68 17.85
C GLU A 33 16.13 1.39 16.37
N LYS A 34 15.99 0.11 16.00
CA LYS A 34 16.03 -0.31 14.60
C LYS A 34 14.91 0.32 13.78
N TYR A 35 13.68 0.34 14.30
CA TYR A 35 12.53 0.93 13.62
C TYR A 35 12.77 2.41 13.28
N ARG A 36 13.26 3.20 14.24
CA ARG A 36 13.55 4.64 14.03
C ARG A 36 14.66 4.83 13.00
N THR A 37 15.72 4.03 13.10
CA THR A 37 16.85 4.05 12.17
C THR A 37 16.41 3.72 10.74
N ASP A 38 15.64 2.64 10.56
CA ASP A 38 15.16 2.22 9.26
C ASP A 38 14.18 3.25 8.68
N ARG A 39 13.26 3.78 9.49
CA ARG A 39 12.28 4.80 9.09
C ARG A 39 12.95 6.06 8.54
N ASP A 40 14.06 6.49 9.14
CA ASP A 40 14.78 7.69 8.73
C ASP A 40 15.88 7.40 7.69
N SER A 41 16.00 6.15 7.22
CA SER A 41 17.04 5.75 6.27
C SER A 41 16.77 6.19 4.83
N SER A 42 17.85 6.47 4.10
CA SER A 42 17.79 6.72 2.66
C SER A 42 17.26 5.53 1.87
N ASP A 43 17.47 4.31 2.37
CA ASP A 43 17.09 3.09 1.68
C ASP A 43 15.57 2.92 1.69
N VAL A 44 14.92 3.16 2.83
CA VAL A 44 13.45 3.19 2.91
C VAL A 44 12.88 4.34 2.08
N ALA A 45 13.51 5.52 2.11
CA ALA A 45 13.10 6.63 1.25
C ALA A 45 13.21 6.30 -0.25
N ALA A 46 14.25 5.55 -0.66
CA ALA A 46 14.42 5.13 -2.04
C ALA A 46 13.32 4.16 -2.49
N VAL A 47 12.92 3.22 -1.62
CA VAL A 47 11.79 2.32 -1.89
C VAL A 47 10.50 3.12 -2.07
N ILE A 48 10.18 4.04 -1.15
CA ILE A 48 8.98 4.89 -1.24
C ILE A 48 8.96 5.69 -2.56
N ASN A 49 10.10 6.28 -2.92
CA ASN A 49 10.20 7.09 -4.14
C ASN A 49 10.06 6.23 -5.41
N LYS A 50 10.58 5.00 -5.40
CA LYS A 50 10.39 4.04 -6.49
C LYS A 50 8.92 3.67 -6.64
N ASP A 51 8.26 3.28 -5.55
CA ASP A 51 6.83 2.90 -5.59
C ASP A 51 5.96 4.06 -6.10
N LEU A 52 6.25 5.29 -5.69
CA LEU A 52 5.58 6.49 -6.20
C LEU A 52 5.82 6.72 -7.69
N ALA A 53 7.01 6.41 -8.20
CA ALA A 53 7.31 6.51 -9.63
C ALA A 53 6.56 5.44 -10.42
N ASP A 54 6.58 4.19 -9.94
CA ASP A 54 5.94 3.05 -10.59
C ASP A 54 4.41 3.28 -10.69
N VAL A 55 3.75 3.80 -9.64
CA VAL A 55 2.30 4.14 -9.67
C VAL A 55 2.00 5.28 -10.66
N LYS A 56 2.89 6.29 -10.77
CA LYS A 56 2.71 7.38 -11.73
C LYS A 56 2.87 6.91 -13.17
N GLU A 57 3.83 6.03 -13.43
CA GLU A 57 4.04 5.43 -14.75
C GLU A 57 2.83 4.59 -15.19
N LEU A 58 2.21 3.86 -14.25
CA LEU A 58 0.95 3.15 -14.46
C LEU A 58 -0.27 4.08 -14.68
N GLY A 59 -0.12 5.39 -14.51
CA GLY A 59 -1.20 6.37 -14.63
C GLY A 59 -2.19 6.35 -13.45
N GLY A 60 -1.73 5.93 -12.27
CA GLY A 60 -2.48 6.02 -11.02
C GLY A 60 -2.54 7.46 -10.50
N THR A 61 -3.73 7.92 -10.12
CA THR A 61 -3.97 9.31 -9.65
C THR A 61 -4.49 9.38 -8.22
N GLY A 62 -4.68 8.24 -7.56
CA GLY A 62 -5.18 8.16 -6.21
C GLY A 62 -5.22 6.72 -5.69
N THR A 63 -5.68 6.58 -4.45
CA THR A 63 -5.82 5.28 -3.79
C THR A 63 -7.30 4.97 -3.52
N PRO A 64 -7.73 3.70 -3.64
CA PRO A 64 -6.97 2.56 -4.14
C PRO A 64 -6.77 2.60 -5.67
N THR A 65 -5.63 2.13 -6.14
CA THR A 65 -5.34 1.82 -7.56
C THR A 65 -4.85 0.38 -7.63
N PHE A 66 -5.34 -0.38 -8.60
CA PHE A 66 -4.91 -1.76 -8.84
C PHE A 66 -4.23 -1.88 -10.21
N ALA A 67 -3.24 -2.76 -10.32
CA ALA A 67 -2.61 -3.13 -11.57
C ALA A 67 -2.48 -4.65 -11.65
N ILE A 68 -2.79 -5.21 -12.82
CA ILE A 68 -2.68 -6.65 -13.11
C ILE A 68 -1.88 -6.79 -14.40
N ASN A 69 -0.85 -7.65 -14.39
CA ASN A 69 0.05 -7.87 -15.54
C ASN A 69 0.66 -6.56 -16.10
N GLY A 70 1.04 -5.64 -15.22
CA GLY A 70 1.64 -4.35 -15.60
C GLY A 70 0.66 -3.33 -16.21
N LYS A 71 -0.65 -3.62 -16.20
CA LYS A 71 -1.69 -2.71 -16.68
C LYS A 71 -2.57 -2.24 -15.53
N LYS A 72 -2.85 -0.94 -15.48
CA LYS A 72 -3.79 -0.37 -14.53
C LYS A 72 -5.20 -0.90 -14.80
N VAL A 73 -5.92 -1.25 -13.74
CA VAL A 73 -7.33 -1.62 -13.82
C VAL A 73 -8.18 -0.34 -13.79
N GLU A 74 -8.95 -0.09 -14.85
CA GLU A 74 -9.76 1.14 -14.98
C GLU A 74 -11.05 1.10 -14.15
N LYS A 75 -11.61 -0.08 -13.91
CA LYS A 75 -12.87 -0.25 -13.16
C LYS A 75 -12.59 -0.94 -11.84
N THR A 76 -12.17 -0.17 -10.85
CA THR A 76 -11.98 -0.71 -9.50
C THR A 76 -13.25 -0.52 -8.69
N ALA A 77 -13.81 -1.61 -8.15
CA ALA A 77 -14.82 -1.52 -7.10
C ALA A 77 -14.20 -2.03 -5.79
N PRO A 78 -14.49 -1.41 -4.63
CA PRO A 78 -13.88 -1.77 -3.35
C PRO A 78 -14.56 -3.01 -2.76
N SER A 79 -14.58 -4.13 -3.49
CA SER A 79 -15.06 -5.41 -2.98
C SER A 79 -14.13 -6.56 -3.36
N VAL A 80 -14.14 -7.60 -2.53
CA VAL A 80 -13.35 -8.81 -2.78
C VAL A 80 -13.81 -9.47 -4.08
N GLU A 81 -15.13 -9.50 -4.32
CA GLU A 81 -15.71 -10.09 -5.52
C GLU A 81 -15.24 -9.37 -6.79
N ALA A 82 -15.18 -8.04 -6.75
CA ALA A 82 -14.68 -7.26 -7.87
C ALA A 82 -13.19 -7.54 -8.13
N LEU A 83 -12.37 -7.63 -7.08
CA LEU A 83 -10.96 -7.97 -7.22
C LEU A 83 -10.76 -9.39 -7.76
N SER A 84 -11.52 -10.37 -7.27
CA SER A 84 -11.48 -11.75 -7.78
C SER A 84 -11.83 -11.80 -9.27
N GLN A 85 -12.91 -11.12 -9.68
CA GLN A 85 -13.30 -11.06 -11.09
C GLN A 85 -12.20 -10.45 -11.97
N MET A 86 -11.51 -9.41 -11.51
CA MET A 86 -10.40 -8.80 -12.26
C MET A 86 -9.25 -9.78 -12.48
N ILE A 87 -8.96 -10.63 -11.48
CA ILE A 87 -7.92 -11.66 -11.57
C ILE A 87 -8.36 -12.76 -12.54
N ASP A 88 -9.60 -13.24 -12.43
CA ASP A 88 -10.15 -14.28 -13.30
C ASP A 88 -10.15 -13.82 -14.78
N ASP A 89 -10.56 -12.58 -15.04
CA ASP A 89 -10.54 -11.99 -16.39
C ASP A 89 -9.11 -11.93 -16.96
N ALA A 90 -8.14 -11.52 -16.14
CA ALA A 90 -6.75 -11.44 -16.55
C ALA A 90 -6.12 -12.82 -16.84
N LEU A 91 -6.49 -13.85 -16.07
CA LEU A 91 -6.07 -15.23 -16.34
C LEU A 91 -6.63 -15.73 -17.67
N ALA A 92 -7.93 -15.49 -17.94
CA ALA A 92 -8.57 -15.90 -19.19
C ALA A 92 -8.03 -15.15 -20.43
N GLU A 93 -7.51 -13.92 -20.27
CA GLU A 93 -6.84 -13.20 -21.37
C GLU A 93 -5.47 -13.79 -21.71
N VAL A 94 -4.72 -14.25 -20.71
CA VAL A 94 -3.39 -14.87 -20.91
C VAL A 94 -3.52 -16.24 -21.57
N GLU A 95 -4.54 -17.03 -21.23
CA GLU A 95 -4.79 -18.34 -21.85
C GLU A 95 -5.22 -18.26 -23.33
N LYS A 96 -5.63 -17.09 -23.81
CA LYS A 96 -6.04 -16.86 -25.20
C LYS A 96 -4.90 -16.39 -26.11
N GLN A 97 -3.72 -16.10 -25.56
CA GLN A 97 -2.51 -15.70 -26.30
C GLN A 97 -1.59 -16.89 -26.54
#